data_AF-A0A4R4DX02-F1
#
_entry.id   AF-A0A4R4DX02-F1
#
_cell.length_a   1.000
_cell.length_b   1.000
_cell.length_c   1.000
_cell.angle_alpha   90.00
_cell.angle_beta   90.00
_cell.angle_gamma   90.00
#
_symmetry.space_group_name_H-M   'P 1'
#
loop_
_entity.id
_entity.type
_entity.pdbx_description
1 polymer ?
#
loop_
_entity_poly.entity_id
_entity_poly.type
_entity_poly.pdbx_seq_one_letter_code
_entity_poly.pdbx_strand_id
1 'polypeptide(L)'
;MKKFALVLFCLSLGLLSRSQSSPAQQQAILLRRIIERNHYSPRPVDDSFAAQVYQKVVRRLDDDGFLFTQPELDVLAAQRYRIDDELLGNGWNFLPQLAQLYTRALQRADTMVQALLQKPLDFTADDKGLIARDASPRYPPNVAELARHWQKQFKYRALLSKATKAILR
;
A
#
# COMPACT_ATOMS: atom_id res chain seq x y z
N MET A 1 -32.80 38.24 -19.16
CA MET A 1 -33.13 36.82 -18.89
C MET A 1 -32.19 35.82 -19.58
N LYS A 2 -31.87 35.96 -20.88
CA LYS A 2 -31.00 35.00 -21.62
C LYS A 2 -29.56 34.86 -21.07
N LYS A 3 -28.96 35.93 -20.53
CA LYS A 3 -27.61 35.92 -19.95
C LYS A 3 -27.51 35.13 -18.63
N PHE A 4 -28.56 35.14 -17.82
CA PHE A 4 -28.64 34.35 -16.58
C PHE A 4 -28.81 32.85 -16.87
N ALA A 5 -29.57 32.50 -17.90
CA ALA A 5 -29.72 31.11 -18.36
C ALA A 5 -28.39 30.52 -18.86
N LEU A 6 -27.57 31.31 -19.55
CA LEU A 6 -26.25 30.88 -20.02
C LEU A 6 -25.27 30.62 -18.87
N VAL A 7 -25.28 31.48 -17.83
CA VAL A 7 -24.45 31.30 -16.63
C VAL A 7 -24.90 30.07 -15.84
N LEU A 8 -26.21 29.84 -15.68
CA LEU A 8 -26.74 28.64 -15.02
C LEU A 8 -26.36 27.36 -15.79
N PHE A 9 -26.36 27.41 -17.13
CA PHE A 9 -25.97 26.29 -17.99
C PHE A 9 -24.46 26.00 -17.93
N CYS A 10 -23.61 27.02 -17.87
CA CYS A 10 -22.17 26.83 -17.65
C CYS A 10 -21.86 26.31 -16.23
N LEU A 11 -22.60 26.75 -15.22
CA LEU A 11 -22.43 26.28 -13.84
C LEU A 11 -22.85 24.81 -13.71
N SER A 12 -23.93 24.38 -14.38
CA SER A 12 -24.37 22.99 -14.39
C SER A 12 -23.42 22.08 -15.19
N LEU A 13 -22.85 22.56 -16.31
CA LEU A 13 -21.81 21.82 -17.04
C LEU A 13 -20.54 21.61 -16.21
N GLY A 14 -20.09 22.63 -15.46
CA GLY A 14 -18.91 22.52 -14.60
C GLY A 14 -19.08 21.52 -13.44
N LEU A 15 -20.31 21.36 -12.94
CA LEU A 15 -20.64 20.35 -11.91
C LEU A 15 -20.68 18.93 -12.49
N LEU A 16 -21.14 18.76 -13.74
CA LEU A 16 -21.17 17.47 -14.42
C LEU A 16 -19.76 16.94 -14.74
N SER A 17 -18.83 17.81 -15.15
CA SER A 17 -17.44 17.39 -15.41
C SER A 17 -16.69 16.92 -14.16
N ARG A 18 -17.06 17.38 -12.96
CA ARG A 18 -16.47 16.91 -11.69
C ARG A 18 -16.98 15.53 -11.25
N SER A 19 -18.05 15.02 -11.85
CA SER A 19 -18.69 13.77 -11.44
C SER A 19 -18.19 12.52 -12.19
N GLN A 20 -17.19 12.64 -13.07
CA GLN A 20 -16.72 11.48 -13.81
C GLN A 20 -15.87 10.56 -12.92
N SER A 21 -16.46 9.42 -12.54
CA SER A 21 -15.77 8.35 -11.81
C SER A 21 -14.59 7.80 -12.64
N SER A 22 -13.45 7.52 -12.00
CA SER A 22 -12.30 6.94 -12.69
C SER A 22 -12.63 5.54 -13.25
N PRO A 23 -11.96 5.08 -14.33
CA PRO A 23 -12.17 3.72 -14.85
C PRO A 23 -11.98 2.63 -13.79
N ALA A 24 -10.97 2.78 -12.92
CA ALA A 24 -10.71 1.87 -11.82
C ALA A 24 -11.85 1.84 -10.79
N GLN A 25 -12.43 3.01 -10.47
CA GLN A 25 -13.60 3.11 -9.59
C GLN A 25 -14.79 2.36 -10.18
N GLN A 26 -15.09 2.57 -11.46
CA GLN A 26 -16.20 1.91 -12.15
C GLN A 26 -16.02 0.38 -12.15
N GLN A 27 -14.80 -0.08 -12.43
CA GLN A 27 -14.46 -1.50 -12.42
C GLN A 27 -14.61 -2.12 -11.02
N ALA A 28 -14.15 -1.44 -9.97
CA ALA A 28 -14.29 -1.91 -8.60
C ALA A 28 -15.76 -2.02 -8.16
N ILE A 29 -16.56 -0.99 -8.45
CA ILE A 29 -18.00 -0.97 -8.18
C ILE A 29 -18.72 -2.10 -8.94
N LEU A 30 -18.37 -2.31 -10.22
CA LEU A 30 -18.95 -3.37 -11.05
C LEU A 30 -18.56 -4.76 -10.52
N LEU A 31 -17.29 -4.97 -10.20
CA LEU A 31 -16.79 -6.23 -9.64
C LEU A 31 -17.52 -6.57 -8.34
N ARG A 32 -17.70 -5.59 -7.44
CA ARG A 32 -18.50 -5.76 -6.22
C ARG A 32 -19.92 -6.25 -6.54
N ARG A 33 -20.63 -5.60 -7.46
CA ARG A 33 -22.00 -6.00 -7.86
C ARG A 33 -22.05 -7.41 -8.43
N ILE A 34 -21.05 -7.81 -9.22
CA ILE A 34 -20.96 -9.16 -9.79
C ILE A 34 -20.76 -10.18 -8.67
N ILE A 35 -19.89 -9.91 -7.70
CA ILE A 35 -19.66 -10.80 -6.56
C ILE A 35 -20.92 -10.90 -5.69
N GLU A 36 -21.57 -9.79 -5.35
CA GLU A 36 -22.80 -9.77 -4.56
C GLU A 36 -23.94 -10.58 -5.21
N ARG A 37 -24.04 -10.57 -6.54
CA ARG A 37 -25.11 -11.27 -7.27
C ARG A 37 -24.81 -12.74 -7.53
N ASN A 38 -23.55 -13.10 -7.79
CA ASN A 38 -23.20 -14.42 -8.32
C ASN A 38 -22.46 -15.31 -7.32
N HIS A 39 -21.90 -14.76 -6.25
CA HIS A 39 -21.24 -15.58 -5.23
C HIS A 39 -22.28 -16.32 -4.40
N TYR A 40 -22.09 -17.62 -4.17
CA TYR A 40 -23.05 -18.48 -3.44
C TYR A 40 -23.36 -17.97 -2.02
N SER A 41 -22.37 -17.40 -1.35
CA SER A 41 -22.49 -16.81 -0.01
C SER A 41 -21.73 -15.47 0.03
N PRO A 42 -22.30 -14.39 -0.54
CA PRO A 42 -21.61 -13.11 -0.60
C PRO A 42 -21.47 -12.54 0.82
N ARG A 43 -20.32 -11.94 1.10
CA ARG A 43 -20.10 -11.26 2.38
C ARG A 43 -20.72 -9.85 2.32
N PRO A 44 -21.22 -9.31 3.45
CA PRO A 44 -21.61 -7.91 3.52
C PRO A 44 -20.42 -7.00 3.19
N VAL A 45 -20.69 -5.92 2.47
CA VAL A 45 -19.71 -4.87 2.19
C VAL A 45 -19.94 -3.76 3.20
N ASP A 46 -19.27 -3.87 4.35
CA ASP A 46 -19.38 -3.01 5.53
C ASP A 46 -17.98 -2.65 6.11
N ASP A 47 -17.94 -1.92 7.22
CA ASP A 47 -16.70 -1.54 7.93
C ASP A 47 -15.78 -2.73 8.24
N SER A 48 -16.34 -3.91 8.56
CA SER A 48 -15.57 -5.12 8.85
C SER A 48 -14.91 -5.67 7.59
N PHE A 49 -15.65 -5.70 6.49
CA PHE A 49 -15.11 -6.02 5.17
C PHE A 49 -14.01 -5.02 4.77
N ALA A 50 -14.25 -3.72 4.91
CA ALA A 50 -13.31 -2.66 4.59
C ALA A 50 -11.98 -2.82 5.36
N ALA A 51 -12.05 -3.02 6.67
CA ALA A 51 -10.88 -3.22 7.51
C ALA A 51 -10.08 -4.48 7.10
N GLN A 52 -10.76 -5.57 6.74
CA GLN A 52 -10.12 -6.79 6.24
C GLN A 52 -9.44 -6.57 4.89
N VAL A 53 -10.08 -5.83 3.97
CA VAL A 53 -9.50 -5.47 2.68
C VAL A 53 -8.24 -4.63 2.89
N TYR A 54 -8.32 -3.59 3.72
CA TYR A 54 -7.16 -2.76 4.08
C TYR A 54 -5.99 -3.63 4.57
N GLN A 55 -6.24 -4.50 5.57
CA GLN A 55 -5.20 -5.35 6.14
C GLN A 55 -4.58 -6.29 5.09
N LYS A 56 -5.41 -6.92 4.25
CA LYS A 56 -4.93 -7.81 3.19
C LYS A 56 -4.11 -7.08 2.14
N VAL A 57 -4.54 -5.88 1.75
CA VAL A 57 -3.84 -5.07 0.75
C VAL A 57 -2.46 -4.64 1.29
N VAL A 58 -2.41 -4.05 2.49
CA VAL A 58 -1.13 -3.63 3.10
C VAL A 58 -0.19 -4.81 3.26
N ARG A 59 -0.68 -5.93 3.79
CA ARG A 59 0.11 -7.15 3.95
C ARG A 59 0.59 -7.72 2.62
N ARG A 60 -0.25 -7.70 1.57
CA ARG A 60 0.14 -8.21 0.25
C ARG A 60 1.23 -7.35 -0.40
N LEU A 61 1.20 -6.05 -0.17
CA LEU A 61 2.18 -5.11 -0.72
C LEU A 61 3.50 -5.15 0.02
N ASP A 62 3.49 -5.32 1.35
CA ASP A 62 4.70 -5.25 2.17
C ASP A 62 4.60 -6.13 3.42
N ASP A 63 4.61 -7.46 3.22
CA ASP A 63 4.53 -8.45 4.33
C ASP A 63 5.82 -8.48 5.16
N ASP A 64 6.94 -8.10 4.58
CA ASP A 64 8.26 -8.12 5.23
C ASP A 64 8.67 -6.75 5.82
N GLY A 65 7.89 -5.70 5.57
CA GLY A 65 8.12 -4.35 6.09
C GLY A 65 9.34 -3.64 5.47
N PHE A 66 9.62 -3.89 4.20
CA PHE A 66 10.77 -3.32 3.48
C PHE A 66 10.42 -2.11 2.60
N LEU A 67 9.13 -1.82 2.40
CA LEU A 67 8.71 -0.70 1.56
C LEU A 67 8.22 0.48 2.38
N PHE A 68 7.31 0.26 3.32
CA PHE A 68 6.61 1.33 4.04
C PHE A 68 7.22 1.62 5.41
N THR A 69 7.03 2.86 5.85
CA THR A 69 7.23 3.26 7.26
C THR A 69 5.89 3.28 8.00
N GLN A 70 5.93 3.18 9.33
CA GLN A 70 4.72 3.22 10.15
C GLN A 70 3.89 4.51 9.90
N PRO A 71 4.48 5.72 9.88
CA PRO A 71 3.70 6.95 9.64
C PRO A 71 2.99 6.97 8.28
N GLU A 72 3.57 6.35 7.26
CA GLU A 72 2.93 6.24 5.94
C GLU A 72 1.71 5.31 5.97
N LEU A 73 1.81 4.20 6.71
CA LEU A 73 0.68 3.31 6.91
C LEU A 73 -0.40 3.92 7.78
N ASP A 74 -0.03 4.75 8.77
CA ASP A 74 -0.98 5.46 9.64
C ASP A 74 -1.88 6.42 8.83
N VAL A 75 -1.31 7.09 7.81
CA VAL A 75 -2.08 7.93 6.88
C VAL A 75 -3.11 7.09 6.11
N LEU A 76 -2.73 5.92 5.61
CA LEU A 76 -3.66 5.01 4.92
C LEU A 76 -4.67 4.38 5.89
N ALA A 77 -4.27 4.11 7.13
CA ALA A 77 -5.10 3.49 8.16
C ALA A 77 -6.29 4.38 8.51
N ALA A 78 -6.16 5.70 8.39
CA ALA A 78 -7.26 6.65 8.59
C ALA A 78 -8.45 6.42 7.63
N GLN A 79 -8.24 5.73 6.51
CA GLN A 79 -9.26 5.42 5.51
C GLN A 79 -9.75 3.96 5.56
N ARG A 80 -9.28 3.15 6.52
CA ARG A 80 -9.52 1.70 6.54
C ARG A 80 -11.00 1.28 6.58
N TYR A 81 -11.87 2.12 7.12
CA TYR A 81 -13.32 1.90 7.23
C TYR A 81 -14.13 2.68 6.19
N ARG A 82 -13.49 3.19 5.13
CA ARG A 82 -14.19 3.92 4.05
C ARG A 82 -14.10 3.21 2.71
N ILE A 83 -13.46 2.04 2.67
CA ILE A 83 -13.24 1.28 1.43
C ILE A 83 -14.58 0.71 0.94
N ASP A 84 -15.44 0.26 1.85
CA ASP A 84 -16.81 -0.16 1.57
C ASP A 84 -17.65 0.99 0.99
N ASP A 85 -17.61 2.17 1.61
CA ASP A 85 -18.24 3.38 1.07
C ASP A 85 -17.81 3.65 -0.38
N GLU A 86 -16.51 3.59 -0.66
CA GLU A 86 -15.97 3.78 -2.01
C GLU A 86 -16.49 2.72 -3.00
N LEU A 87 -16.63 1.46 -2.58
CA LEU A 87 -17.19 0.36 -3.38
C LEU A 87 -18.71 0.48 -3.58
N LEU A 88 -19.41 1.16 -2.66
CA LEU A 88 -20.81 1.54 -2.80
C LEU A 88 -21.00 2.73 -3.76
N GLY A 89 -19.93 3.45 -4.08
CA GLY A 89 -19.91 4.59 -5.00
C GLY A 89 -19.74 5.95 -4.32
N ASN A 90 -19.50 5.97 -3.01
CA ASN A 90 -19.36 7.17 -2.21
C ASN A 90 -17.89 7.59 -2.10
N GLY A 91 -17.39 8.26 -3.14
CA GLY A 91 -16.00 8.73 -3.19
C GLY A 91 -15.03 7.71 -3.80
N TRP A 92 -13.75 8.10 -3.88
CA TRP A 92 -12.67 7.28 -4.45
C TRP A 92 -11.29 7.84 -4.05
N ASN A 93 -10.85 7.54 -2.83
CA ASN A 93 -9.65 8.14 -2.24
C ASN A 93 -8.60 7.10 -1.86
N PHE A 94 -9.02 5.95 -1.33
CA PHE A 94 -8.11 4.94 -0.82
C PHE A 94 -7.14 4.44 -1.89
N LEU A 95 -7.66 3.97 -3.03
CA LEU A 95 -6.80 3.39 -4.07
C LEU A 95 -5.86 4.43 -4.70
N PRO A 96 -6.31 5.66 -5.07
CA PRO A 96 -5.39 6.70 -5.55
C PRO A 96 -4.30 7.06 -4.55
N GLN A 97 -4.63 7.22 -3.27
CA GLN A 97 -3.67 7.55 -2.22
C GLN A 97 -2.67 6.42 -2.01
N LEU A 98 -3.15 5.17 -1.96
CA LEU A 98 -2.32 3.98 -1.88
C LEU A 98 -1.36 3.90 -3.07
N ALA A 99 -1.84 4.09 -4.30
CA ALA A 99 -1.00 4.03 -5.50
C ALA A 99 0.10 5.09 -5.49
N GLN A 100 -0.22 6.32 -5.09
CA GLN A 100 0.76 7.40 -4.94
C GLN A 100 1.80 7.09 -3.85
N LEU A 101 1.35 6.59 -2.70
CA LEU A 101 2.23 6.22 -1.59
C LEU A 101 3.14 5.05 -1.99
N TYR A 102 2.59 4.00 -2.60
CA TYR A 102 3.34 2.84 -3.06
C TYR A 102 4.39 3.20 -4.11
N THR A 103 4.05 4.04 -5.08
CA THR A 103 5.00 4.50 -6.10
C THR A 103 6.19 5.25 -5.47
N ARG A 104 5.92 6.16 -4.52
CA ARG A 104 6.97 6.87 -3.77
C ARG A 104 7.81 5.92 -2.93
N ALA A 105 7.19 4.95 -2.27
CA ALA A 105 7.88 3.95 -1.47
C ALA A 105 8.84 3.09 -2.33
N LEU A 106 8.40 2.67 -3.53
CA LEU A 106 9.25 1.94 -4.48
C LEU A 106 10.46 2.76 -4.94
N GLN A 107 10.25 4.02 -5.32
CA GLN A 107 11.34 4.91 -5.73
C GLN A 107 12.35 5.16 -4.60
N ARG A 108 11.84 5.37 -3.38
CA ARG A 108 12.68 5.49 -2.19
C ARG A 108 13.47 4.21 -1.93
N ALA A 109 12.82 3.05 -1.98
CA ALA A 109 13.46 1.76 -1.74
C ALA A 109 14.58 1.52 -2.76
N ASP A 110 14.33 1.75 -4.06
CA ASP A 110 15.35 1.60 -5.10
C ASP A 110 16.58 2.51 -4.82
N THR A 111 16.34 3.79 -4.60
CA THR A 111 17.40 4.77 -4.29
C THR A 111 18.17 4.37 -3.02
N MET A 112 17.46 3.96 -1.97
CA MET A 112 18.04 3.56 -0.69
C MET A 112 18.89 2.30 -0.84
N VAL A 113 18.38 1.28 -1.51
CA VAL A 113 19.09 0.02 -1.74
C VAL A 113 20.36 0.26 -2.55
N GLN A 114 20.29 1.04 -3.62
CA GLN A 114 21.46 1.40 -4.42
C GLN A 114 22.53 2.08 -3.55
N ALA A 115 22.15 3.07 -2.75
CA ALA A 115 23.09 3.77 -1.86
C ALA A 115 23.70 2.88 -0.77
N LEU A 116 22.92 1.94 -0.24
CA LEU A 116 23.38 0.99 0.79
C LEU A 116 24.40 -0.02 0.22
N LEU A 117 24.18 -0.51 -1.00
CA LEU A 117 25.05 -1.49 -1.64
C LEU A 117 26.39 -0.93 -2.13
N GLN A 118 26.52 0.40 -2.24
CA GLN A 118 27.82 1.05 -2.54
C GLN A 118 28.79 1.04 -1.34
N LYS A 119 28.32 0.65 -0.15
CA LYS A 119 29.14 0.59 1.07
C LYS A 119 29.43 -0.87 1.43
N PRO A 120 30.64 -1.18 1.92
CA PRO A 120 30.92 -2.52 2.41
C PRO A 120 30.01 -2.86 3.60
N LEU A 121 29.54 -4.10 3.65
CA LEU A 121 28.76 -4.61 4.77
C LEU A 121 29.69 -4.92 5.95
N ASP A 122 29.40 -4.32 7.10
CA ASP A 122 30.12 -4.59 8.36
C ASP A 122 29.53 -5.81 9.07
N PHE A 123 30.32 -6.86 9.25
CA PHE A 123 29.93 -8.10 9.93
C PHE A 123 30.50 -8.23 11.35
N THR A 124 31.13 -7.17 11.88
CA THR A 124 31.76 -7.20 13.21
C THR A 124 30.79 -6.87 14.35
N ALA A 125 29.68 -6.19 14.03
CA ALA A 125 28.64 -5.86 15.00
C ALA A 125 27.76 -7.06 15.38
N ASP A 126 27.42 -7.17 16.68
CA ASP A 126 26.45 -8.15 17.21
C ASP A 126 25.01 -7.71 16.90
N ASP A 127 24.63 -7.82 15.63
CA ASP A 127 23.27 -7.51 15.16
C ASP A 127 22.30 -8.63 15.57
N LYS A 128 21.42 -8.32 16.53
CA LYS A 128 20.29 -9.20 16.86
C LYS A 128 19.10 -8.87 15.96
N GLY A 129 18.69 -9.84 15.14
CA GLY A 129 17.37 -9.86 14.51
C GLY A 129 17.33 -10.04 13.00
N LEU A 130 16.32 -10.83 12.60
CA LEU A 130 15.48 -10.78 11.39
C LEU A 130 14.52 -11.99 11.35
N ILE A 131 14.67 -12.93 12.29
CA ILE A 131 13.86 -14.15 12.33
C ILE A 131 12.70 -13.96 13.30
N ALA A 132 11.62 -13.37 12.81
CA ALA A 132 10.28 -13.62 13.35
C ALA A 132 9.34 -13.76 12.15
N ARG A 133 9.31 -14.96 11.56
CA ARG A 133 8.47 -15.27 10.39
C ARG A 133 6.98 -15.36 10.73
N ASP A 134 6.67 -15.43 12.03
CA ASP A 134 5.32 -15.71 12.55
C ASP A 134 4.69 -14.52 13.30
N ALA A 135 5.39 -13.38 13.40
CA ALA A 135 4.85 -12.16 14.00
C ALA A 135 4.37 -11.19 12.91
N SER A 136 3.34 -10.38 13.22
CA SER A 136 2.91 -9.31 12.30
C SER A 136 4.10 -8.41 11.92
N PRO A 137 4.21 -7.95 10.66
CA PRO A 137 5.30 -7.09 10.24
C PRO A 137 5.39 -5.86 11.13
N ARG A 138 6.58 -5.62 11.66
CA ARG A 138 6.88 -4.42 12.42
C ARG A 138 7.46 -3.39 11.44
N TYR A 139 6.61 -2.46 11.01
CA TYR A 139 7.03 -1.42 10.08
C TYR A 139 8.00 -0.42 10.76
N PRO A 140 9.09 -0.02 10.11
CA PRO A 140 10.03 0.92 10.69
C PRO A 140 9.38 2.29 10.99
N PRO A 141 9.70 2.93 12.13
CA PRO A 141 9.06 4.19 12.53
C PRO A 141 9.48 5.39 11.67
N ASN A 142 10.56 5.27 10.90
CA ASN A 142 11.07 6.32 10.01
C ASN A 142 12.00 5.73 8.94
N VAL A 143 12.42 6.58 7.99
CA VAL A 143 13.28 6.19 6.86
C VAL A 143 14.68 5.73 7.29
N ALA A 144 15.22 6.26 8.38
CA ALA A 144 16.54 5.84 8.87
C ALA A 144 16.50 4.42 9.44
N GLU A 145 15.45 4.08 10.20
CA GLU A 145 15.21 2.72 10.66
C GLU A 145 14.87 1.76 9.51
N LEU A 146 14.18 2.23 8.47
CA LEU A 146 13.97 1.44 7.25
C LEU A 146 15.30 1.10 6.55
N ALA A 147 16.23 2.05 6.48
CA ALA A 147 17.56 1.81 5.93
C ALA A 147 18.37 0.81 6.78
N ARG A 148 18.27 0.89 8.12
CA ARG A 148 18.87 -0.11 9.03
C ARG A 148 18.26 -1.50 8.83
N HIS A 149 16.95 -1.57 8.61
CA HIS A 149 16.23 -2.82 8.31
C HIS A 149 16.76 -3.46 7.03
N TRP A 150 16.93 -2.68 5.95
CA TRP A 150 17.56 -3.13 4.71
C TRP A 150 19.01 -3.59 4.90
N GLN A 151 19.83 -2.84 5.66
CA GLN A 151 21.21 -3.23 5.95
C GLN A 151 21.28 -4.59 6.64
N LYS A 152 20.45 -4.82 7.67
CA LYS A 152 20.36 -6.11 8.36
C LYS A 152 19.99 -7.21 7.38
N GLN A 153 19.05 -6.96 6.48
CA GLN A 153 18.62 -7.93 5.49
C GLN A 153 19.74 -8.29 4.52
N PHE A 154 20.52 -7.33 4.05
CA PHE A 154 21.67 -7.60 3.19
C PHE A 154 22.75 -8.42 3.91
N LYS A 155 23.06 -8.07 5.17
CA LYS A 155 23.99 -8.87 5.99
C LYS A 155 23.50 -10.30 6.14
N TYR A 156 22.23 -10.48 6.51
CA TYR A 156 21.62 -11.80 6.67
C TYR A 156 21.70 -12.63 5.39
N ARG A 157 21.32 -12.06 4.24
CA ARG A 157 21.38 -12.76 2.95
C ARG A 157 22.81 -13.09 2.53
N ALA A 158 23.78 -12.23 2.81
CA ALA A 158 25.20 -12.49 2.54
C ALA A 158 25.74 -13.65 3.40
N LEU A 159 25.39 -13.71 4.68
CA LEU A 159 25.76 -14.81 5.58
C LEU A 159 25.12 -16.12 5.13
N LEU A 160 23.82 -16.11 4.79
CA LEU A 160 23.12 -17.29 4.30
C LEU A 160 23.74 -17.83 3.01
N SER A 161 24.07 -16.94 2.06
CA SER A 161 24.74 -17.32 0.79
C SER A 161 26.09 -18.00 1.03
N LYS A 162 26.89 -17.50 1.99
CA LYS A 162 28.16 -18.12 2.38
C LYS A 162 27.94 -19.50 3.02
N ALA A 163 26.99 -19.62 3.96
CA ALA A 163 26.69 -20.87 4.64
C ALA A 163 26.23 -21.97 3.66
N THR A 164 25.32 -21.64 2.74
CA THR A 164 24.84 -22.60 1.72
C THR A 164 25.98 -23.10 0.83
N LYS A 165 26.90 -22.22 0.42
CA LYS A 165 28.08 -22.62 -0.38
C LYS A 165 29.04 -23.54 0.38
N ALA A 166 29.12 -23.43 1.71
CA ALA A 166 29.96 -24.29 2.53
C ALA A 166 29.37 -25.69 2.70
N ILE A 167 28.04 -25.84 2.69
CA ILE A 167 27.35 -27.14 2.82
C ILE A 167 27.39 -27.95 1.50
N LEU A 168 27.45 -27.27 0.36
CA LEU A 168 27.47 -27.89 -0.97
C LEU A 168 28.89 -28.27 -1.46
N ARG A 169 29.92 -28.08 -0.63
CA ARG A 169 31.29 -28.50 -0.88
C ARG A 169 31.65 -29.63 0.06
#